data_AF-A0A8T5T2V9-F1
#
_entry.id   AF-A0A8T5T2V9-F1
#
_cell.length_a   1.000
_cell.length_b   1.000
_cell.length_c   1.000
_cell.angle_alpha   90.00
_cell.angle_beta   90.00
_cell.angle_gamma   90.00
#
_symmetry.space_group_name_H-M   'P 1'
#
loop_
_entity.id
_entity.type
_entity.pdbx_description
1 polymer ?
#
loop_
_entity_poly.entity_id
_entity_poly.type
_entity_poly.pdbx_seq_one_letter_code
_entity_poly.pdbx_strand_id
1 'polypeptide(L)'
;IDPTIIVDEGGLDLLLVDVTTEIDGTLNLISRFSGLLKKGGYLVAAFKTDNPNIVLQLLESVTSFGFEDVQSIHLDDNRQEAHIIGCYR
;
A
#
# COMPACT_ATOMS: atom_id res chain seq x y z
N ILE A 1 17.62 2.14 -6.50
CA ILE A 1 17.98 1.00 -5.64
C ILE A 1 17.07 -0.16 -5.98
N ASP A 2 17.62 -1.29 -6.39
CA ASP A 2 16.84 -2.49 -6.67
C ASP A 2 16.17 -2.97 -5.35
N PRO A 3 14.85 -3.21 -5.29
CA PRO A 3 14.19 -3.74 -4.09
C PRO A 3 14.78 -5.07 -3.60
N THR A 4 15.29 -5.89 -4.52
CA THR A 4 15.80 -7.23 -4.21
C THR A 4 17.06 -7.24 -3.35
N ILE A 5 17.68 -6.07 -3.12
CA ILE A 5 18.77 -5.96 -2.15
C ILE A 5 18.32 -6.20 -0.70
N ILE A 6 17.02 -6.03 -0.41
CA ILE A 6 16.46 -6.20 0.94
C ILE A 6 16.22 -7.69 1.17
N VAL A 7 15.51 -8.31 0.23
CA VAL A 7 15.17 -9.73 0.20
C VAL A 7 14.81 -10.11 -1.23
N ASP A 8 14.88 -11.40 -1.55
CA ASP A 8 14.42 -11.94 -2.82
C ASP A 8 12.92 -11.69 -3.05
N GLU A 9 12.50 -11.76 -4.31
CA GLU A 9 11.08 -11.74 -4.69
C GLU A 9 10.30 -12.82 -3.94
N GLY A 10 9.11 -12.45 -3.44
CA GLY A 10 8.30 -13.36 -2.62
C GLY A 10 8.86 -13.68 -1.24
N GLY A 11 9.86 -12.96 -0.76
CA GLY A 11 10.46 -13.17 0.57
C GLY A 11 9.74 -12.48 1.73
N LEU A 12 8.79 -11.57 1.47
CA LEU A 12 8.06 -10.83 2.51
C LEU A 12 6.66 -11.40 2.75
N ASP A 13 6.29 -11.51 4.02
CA ASP A 13 4.92 -11.80 4.46
C ASP A 13 4.05 -10.53 4.52
N LEU A 14 4.67 -9.38 4.78
CA LEU A 14 4.01 -8.11 5.06
C LEU A 14 4.83 -6.93 4.52
N LEU A 15 4.16 -6.00 3.85
CA LEU A 15 4.70 -4.73 3.39
C LEU A 15 3.96 -3.60 4.11
N LEU A 16 4.69 -2.85 4.92
CA LEU A 16 4.19 -1.66 5.62
C LEU A 16 4.75 -0.42 4.93
N VAL A 17 3.87 0.47 4.48
CA VAL A 17 4.24 1.75 3.88
C VAL A 17 3.61 2.88 4.68
N ASP A 18 4.39 3.42 5.62
CA ASP A 18 4.04 4.62 6.37
C ASP A 18 5.17 5.64 6.20
N VAL A 19 4.97 6.57 5.28
CA VAL A 19 5.98 7.57 4.92
C VAL A 19 5.34 8.93 4.77
N THR A 20 6.13 9.96 5.02
CA THR A 20 5.70 11.35 4.86
C THR A 20 5.86 11.82 3.41
N THR A 21 5.16 11.18 2.48
CA THR A 21 5.15 11.57 1.07
C THR A 21 3.75 11.94 0.60
N GLU A 22 3.66 12.54 -0.58
CA GLU A 22 2.40 12.69 -1.30
C GLU A 22 1.86 11.32 -1.76
N ILE A 23 0.58 11.27 -2.11
CA ILE A 23 -0.14 10.06 -2.53
C ILE A 23 0.64 9.28 -3.61
N ASP A 24 1.09 9.98 -4.66
CA ASP A 24 1.83 9.35 -5.76
C ASP A 24 3.17 8.76 -5.31
N GLY A 25 3.81 9.38 -4.30
CA GLY A 25 5.02 8.86 -3.69
C GLY A 25 4.76 7.53 -2.99
N THR A 26 3.68 7.43 -2.23
CA THR A 26 3.27 6.20 -1.55
C THR A 26 2.90 5.11 -2.57
N LEU A 27 2.14 5.44 -3.61
CA LEU A 27 1.78 4.50 -4.68
C LEU A 27 3.01 3.97 -5.42
N ASN A 28 3.99 4.82 -5.71
CA ASN A 28 5.24 4.41 -6.34
C ASN A 28 6.03 3.42 -5.46
N LEU A 29 6.07 3.65 -4.14
CA LEU A 29 6.70 2.70 -3.21
C LEU A 29 5.97 1.36 -3.23
N ILE A 30 4.64 1.35 -3.17
CA ILE A 30 3.86 0.11 -3.23
C ILE A 30 4.15 -0.64 -4.53
N SER A 31 4.05 0.03 -5.69
CA SER A 31 4.31 -0.58 -7.00
C SER A 31 5.74 -1.11 -7.11
N ARG A 32 6.70 -0.45 -6.49
CA ARG A 32 8.11 -0.84 -6.54
C ARG A 32 8.42 -2.05 -5.67
N PHE A 33 7.83 -2.13 -4.48
CA PHE A 33 8.16 -3.14 -3.48
C PHE A 33 7.17 -4.31 -3.43
N SER A 34 6.03 -4.24 -4.12
CA SER A 34 5.02 -5.31 -4.12
C SER A 34 5.57 -6.65 -4.61
N GLY A 35 6.52 -6.68 -5.55
CA GLY A 35 7.16 -7.93 -6.02
C GLY A 35 7.94 -8.69 -4.94
N LEU A 36 8.30 -8.03 -3.83
CA LEU A 36 8.94 -8.70 -2.70
C LEU A 36 7.93 -9.46 -1.84
N LEU A 37 6.63 -9.16 -1.94
CA LEU A 37 5.60 -9.91 -1.22
C LEU A 37 5.41 -11.28 -1.83
N LYS A 38 5.31 -12.28 -0.95
CA LYS A 38 4.83 -13.60 -1.35
C LYS A 38 3.34 -13.51 -1.71
N LYS A 39 2.89 -14.48 -2.51
CA LYS A 39 1.44 -14.68 -2.73
C LYS A 39 0.73 -14.95 -1.41
N GLY A 40 -0.36 -14.25 -1.17
CA GLY A 40 -1.07 -14.24 0.11
C GLY A 40 -0.43 -13.35 1.19
N GLY A 41 0.67 -12.65 0.88
CA GLY A 41 1.25 -11.63 1.75
C GLY A 41 0.40 -10.37 1.78
N TYR A 42 0.56 -9.54 2.82
CA TYR A 42 -0.30 -8.39 3.03
C TYR A 42 0.41 -7.05 2.82
N LEU A 43 -0.34 -6.07 2.34
CA LEU A 43 0.02 -4.65 2.33
C LEU A 43 -0.77 -3.93 3.42
N VAL A 44 -0.11 -3.01 4.11
CA VAL A 44 -0.74 -1.93 4.87
C VAL A 44 -0.05 -0.62 4.48
N ALA A 45 -0.79 0.33 3.95
CA ALA A 45 -0.27 1.61 3.51
C ALA A 45 -1.06 2.77 4.13
N ALA A 46 -0.34 3.76 4.65
CA ALA A 46 -0.88 5.03 5.10
C ALA A 46 -0.70 6.09 4.01
N PHE A 47 -1.78 6.80 3.69
CA PHE A 47 -1.79 7.89 2.73
C PHE A 47 -2.18 9.17 3.43
N LYS A 48 -1.30 10.17 3.42
CA LYS A 48 -1.63 11.51 3.91
C LYS A 48 -2.62 12.18 2.97
N THR A 49 -3.83 12.41 3.46
CA THR A 49 -4.89 13.07 2.71
C THR A 49 -5.96 13.59 3.66
N ASP A 50 -6.44 14.81 3.39
CA ASP A 50 -7.61 15.40 4.02
C ASP A 50 -8.89 15.22 3.18
N ASN A 51 -8.78 14.55 2.02
CA ASN A 51 -9.86 14.38 1.06
C ASN A 51 -10.45 12.96 1.14
N PRO A 52 -11.61 12.76 1.79
CA PRO A 52 -12.22 11.44 1.92
C PRO A 52 -12.63 10.82 0.57
N ASN A 53 -12.82 11.63 -0.48
CA ASN A 53 -13.22 11.14 -1.79
C ASN A 53 -12.08 10.43 -2.55
N ILE A 54 -10.82 10.59 -2.12
CA ILE A 54 -9.68 9.94 -2.76
C ILE A 54 -9.64 8.42 -2.49
N VAL A 55 -10.31 7.96 -1.44
CA VAL A 55 -10.23 6.57 -0.98
C VAL A 55 -10.60 5.58 -2.09
N LEU A 56 -11.64 5.87 -2.87
CA LEU A 56 -12.02 5.01 -4.01
C LEU A 56 -10.90 4.89 -5.04
N GLN A 57 -10.22 6.00 -5.36
CA GLN A 57 -9.09 6.01 -6.30
C GLN A 57 -7.88 5.24 -5.74
N LEU A 58 -7.64 5.33 -4.43
CA LEU A 58 -6.58 4.56 -3.77
C LEU A 58 -6.87 3.06 -3.82
N LEU A 59 -8.12 2.64 -3.57
CA LEU A 59 -8.54 1.25 -3.67
C LEU A 59 -8.32 0.71 -5.09
N GLU A 60 -8.73 1.46 -6.12
CA GLU A 60 -8.52 1.10 -7.53
C GLU A 60 -7.03 1.01 -7.88
N SER A 61 -6.23 1.99 -7.46
CA SER A 61 -4.79 2.03 -7.72
C SER A 61 -4.08 0.84 -7.09
N VAL A 62 -4.34 0.55 -5.82
CA VAL A 62 -3.75 -0.60 -5.13
C VAL A 62 -4.21 -1.92 -5.75
N THR A 63 -5.49 -2.04 -6.14
CA THR A 63 -5.99 -3.23 -6.85
C THR A 63 -5.23 -3.45 -8.17
N SER A 64 -4.93 -2.37 -8.91
CA SER A 64 -4.18 -2.44 -10.17
C SER A 64 -2.73 -2.93 -10.01
N PHE A 65 -2.17 -2.87 -8.80
CA PHE A 65 -0.83 -3.41 -8.48
C PHE A 65 -0.84 -4.91 -8.15
N GLY A 66 -1.97 -5.60 -8.32
CA GLY A 66 -2.09 -7.04 -8.10
C GLY A 66 -2.50 -7.42 -6.69
N PHE A 67 -3.12 -6.50 -5.94
CA PHE A 67 -3.72 -6.79 -4.64
C PHE A 67 -5.20 -7.18 -4.77
N GLU A 68 -5.65 -8.10 -3.94
CA GLU A 68 -7.03 -8.53 -3.71
C GLU A 68 -7.51 -8.09 -2.33
N ASP A 69 -8.83 -8.22 -2.11
CA ASP A 69 -9.48 -7.90 -0.84
C ASP A 69 -9.09 -6.51 -0.30
N VAL A 70 -8.90 -5.58 -1.24
CA VAL A 70 -8.42 -4.23 -0.93
C VAL A 70 -9.51 -3.46 -0.22
N GLN A 71 -9.21 -2.97 0.98
CA GLN A 71 -10.16 -2.23 1.80
C GLN A 71 -9.49 -1.05 2.50
N SER A 72 -10.29 -0.03 2.81
CA SER A 72 -9.84 1.09 3.61
C SER A 72 -10.17 0.85 5.08
N ILE A 73 -9.24 1.22 5.95
CA ILE A 73 -9.43 1.25 7.39
C ILE A 73 -9.23 2.68 7.87
N HIS A 74 -10.08 3.11 8.80
CA HIS A 74 -9.92 4.38 9.49
C HIS A 74 -9.39 4.07 10.89
N LEU A 75 -8.13 4.43 11.14
CA LEU A 75 -7.45 4.17 12.41
C LEU A 75 -7.45 5.38 13.36
N ASP A 76 -7.69 6.58 12.84
CA ASP A 76 -7.78 7.82 13.61
C ASP A 76 -8.89 8.72 13.02
N ASP A 77 -9.68 9.33 13.91
CA ASP A 77 -10.75 10.27 13.59
C ASP A 77 -10.23 11.67 13.19
N ASN A 78 -8.93 11.96 13.36
CA ASN A 78 -8.31 13.23 12.99
C ASN A 78 -8.09 13.46 11.47
N ARG A 79 -8.66 12.60 10.61
CA ARG A 79 -8.98 12.85 9.19
C ARG A 79 -7.85 13.20 8.21
N GLN A 80 -6.59 13.20 8.60
CA GLN A 80 -5.49 13.53 7.68
C GLN A 80 -4.82 12.33 7.04
N GLU A 81 -5.32 11.11 7.29
CA GLU A 81 -4.74 9.88 6.75
C GLU A 81 -5.84 8.87 6.37
N ALA A 82 -5.61 8.21 5.23
CA ALA A 82 -6.38 7.06 4.80
C ALA A 82 -5.46 5.83 4.85
N HIS A 83 -5.93 4.74 5.46
CA HIS A 83 -5.17 3.49 5.51
C HIS A 83 -5.79 2.50 4.53
N ILE A 84 -4.97 1.90 3.68
CA ILE A 84 -5.38 0.86 2.73
C ILE A 84 -4.68 -0.43 3.10
N ILE A 85 -5.44 -1.52 3.11
CA ILE A 85 -4.89 -2.87 3.24
C ILE A 85 -5.29 -3.72 2.04
N GLY A 86 -4.47 -4.71 1.70
CA GLY A 86 -4.75 -5.64 0.61
C GLY A 86 -3.87 -6.88 0.67
N CYS A 87 -4.31 -7.95 0.01
CA CYS A 87 -3.62 -9.24 -0.07
C CYS A 87 -2.97 -9.41 -1.45
N TYR A 88 -1.70 -9.78 -1.53
CA TYR A 88 -0.97 -9.88 -2.79
C TYR A 88 -1.24 -11.21 -3.52
N ARG A 89 -1.49 -11.17 -4.84
CA ARG A 89 -1.82 -12.34 -5.69
C ARG A 89 -0.62 -13.21 -6.08
#